data_AF-A0A935C597-F1
#
_entry.id   AF-A0A935C597-F1
#
_cell.length_a   1.000
_cell.length_b   1.000
_cell.length_c   1.000
_cell.angle_alpha   90.00
_cell.angle_beta   90.00
_cell.angle_gamma   90.00
#
_symmetry.space_group_name_H-M   'P 1'
#
loop_
_entity.id
_entity.type
_entity.pdbx_description
1 polymer ?
#
loop_
_entity_poly.entity_id
_entity_poly.type
_entity_poly.pdbx_seq_one_letter_code
_entity_poly.pdbx_strand_id
1 'polypeptide(L)'
;MQKKYQKSTLLMLLGLLLFFKLSAQDVERIKLNAEGRLLKTLPVENGVVFITIKGMDIKITRYSNSFEKEWSKDLDVAYRDTSIPLIETVTTPSGKFLFTTQVHSKGYHNKTHYINKLDSEGKQTKFEIEGRDELGKELQAIFCNDDYFYYLATDNGDQKHDRKKRDEKLILNSFGADDFSYSRKILDLPPVEGEEQIFWEFIGHTDSEFYVASKKVDYRENFSEVTIITFDNKGNRQRSFKLNVNLENAYIRPARLDKTRHRIFSDQENLDYTINPQNGSIYPTWGGFTGVYFGGDHIYLYGLLGPDKFKKVAAKYEGAYVIKYDLKGELVWKKELTDNADLINNKKFNKHNTPGLRGISLVVLPDETINFNIDVAAAFSGSLYKYIISADGLNKKVEGVDISRKSYKNALALYYDDAKNHGKQFIKTTDIGNEKGTIFGNLLYNNLEVLYELNVKGRQIKNIYLLKK
;
A
#
# COMPACT_ATOMS: atom_id res chain seq x y z
N MET A 1 -64.43 -4.23 10.13
CA MET A 1 -63.16 -4.59 10.82
C MET A 1 -61.89 -4.31 10.00
N GLN A 2 -61.84 -4.53 8.68
CA GLN A 2 -60.62 -4.36 7.86
C GLN A 2 -59.94 -2.97 7.89
N LYS A 3 -60.69 -1.86 7.93
CA LYS A 3 -60.08 -0.50 7.92
C LYS A 3 -59.30 -0.15 9.20
N LYS A 4 -59.57 -0.82 10.33
CA LYS A 4 -58.88 -0.56 11.60
C LYS A 4 -57.47 -1.17 11.63
N TYR A 5 -57.31 -2.35 11.04
CA TYR A 5 -56.03 -3.04 10.92
C TYR A 5 -55.07 -2.34 9.92
N GLN A 6 -55.58 -1.80 8.81
CA GLN A 6 -54.74 -1.07 7.85
C GLN A 6 -54.09 0.20 8.45
N LYS A 7 -54.81 0.94 9.30
CA LYS A 7 -54.24 2.11 9.98
C LYS A 7 -53.16 1.75 10.99
N SER A 8 -53.34 0.66 11.76
CA SER A 8 -52.32 0.20 12.71
C SER A 8 -51.07 -0.34 12.01
N THR A 9 -51.21 -1.05 10.89
CA THR A 9 -50.05 -1.53 10.12
C THR A 9 -49.28 -0.38 9.47
N LEU A 10 -49.97 0.65 8.97
CA LEU A 10 -49.32 1.83 8.40
C LEU A 10 -48.57 2.64 9.47
N LEU A 11 -49.16 2.83 10.65
CA LEU A 11 -48.49 3.49 11.79
C LEU A 11 -47.28 2.70 12.29
N MET A 12 -47.35 1.37 12.31
CA MET A 12 -46.23 0.52 12.69
C MET A 12 -45.10 0.55 11.66
N LEU A 13 -45.42 0.58 10.36
CA LEU A 13 -44.47 0.78 9.27
C LEU A 13 -43.83 2.18 9.31
N LEU A 14 -44.61 3.22 9.58
CA LEU A 14 -44.11 4.59 9.73
C LEU A 14 -43.22 4.73 10.97
N GLY A 15 -43.60 4.08 12.07
CA GLY A 15 -42.82 3.99 13.30
C GLY A 15 -41.50 3.26 13.06
N LEU A 16 -41.53 2.11 12.40
CA LEU A 16 -40.32 1.38 11.98
C LEU A 16 -39.44 2.23 11.05
N LEU A 17 -40.01 2.93 10.07
CA LEU A 17 -39.27 3.86 9.20
C LEU A 17 -38.61 5.00 9.98
N LEU A 18 -39.29 5.54 11.00
CA LEU A 18 -38.75 6.58 11.87
C LEU A 18 -37.66 6.03 12.80
N PHE A 19 -37.83 4.81 13.34
CA PHE A 19 -36.82 4.11 14.14
C PHE A 19 -35.59 3.74 13.30
N PHE A 20 -35.76 3.30 12.05
CA PHE A 20 -34.65 3.06 11.12
C PHE A 20 -33.92 4.34 10.70
N LYS A 21 -34.62 5.49 10.66
CA LYS A 21 -33.98 6.80 10.47
C LYS A 21 -33.21 7.28 11.70
N LEU A 22 -33.71 6.97 12.90
CA LEU A 22 -33.04 7.30 14.18
C LEU A 22 -31.89 6.34 14.53
N SER A 23 -31.91 5.11 14.00
CA SER A 23 -30.82 4.14 14.15
C SER A 23 -29.74 4.28 13.08
N ALA A 24 -29.88 5.22 12.14
CA ALA A 24 -28.75 5.65 11.33
C ALA A 24 -27.82 6.42 12.27
N GLN A 25 -26.79 5.75 12.79
CA GLN A 25 -25.77 6.36 13.64
C GLN A 25 -25.35 7.69 13.01
N ASP A 26 -25.46 8.79 13.78
CA ASP A 26 -24.89 10.08 13.40
C ASP A 26 -23.38 9.89 13.30
N VAL A 27 -22.91 9.65 12.08
CA VAL A 27 -21.48 9.60 11.77
C VAL A 27 -20.94 11.00 12.05
N GLU A 28 -20.20 11.15 13.15
CA GLU A 28 -19.47 12.36 13.46
C GLU A 28 -18.59 12.70 12.25
N ARG A 29 -18.68 13.94 11.77
CA ARG A 29 -18.14 14.32 10.46
C ARG A 29 -17.49 15.68 10.46
N ILE A 30 -16.35 15.78 9.79
CA ILE A 30 -15.74 17.06 9.43
C ILE A 30 -15.44 17.08 7.94
N LYS A 31 -15.99 18.09 7.25
CA LYS A 31 -15.61 18.43 5.88
C LYS A 31 -14.37 19.31 5.94
N LEU A 32 -13.25 18.79 5.46
CA LEU A 32 -12.05 19.59 5.27
C LEU A 32 -12.07 20.15 3.85
N ASN A 33 -12.16 21.48 3.75
CA ASN A 33 -11.86 22.16 2.50
C ASN A 33 -10.35 22.07 2.32
N ALA A 34 -9.89 21.32 1.32
CA ALA A 34 -8.47 21.23 1.06
C ALA A 34 -7.96 22.61 0.59
N GLU A 35 -7.13 23.27 1.41
CA GLU A 35 -6.25 24.31 0.90
C GLU A 35 -5.18 23.63 0.05
N GLY A 36 -5.43 23.53 -1.27
CA GLY A 36 -4.52 22.91 -2.22
C GLY A 36 -4.82 21.43 -2.49
N ARG A 37 -3.83 20.73 -3.08
CA ARG A 37 -3.91 19.32 -3.45
C ARG A 37 -3.37 18.47 -2.30
N LEU A 38 -4.12 17.46 -1.86
CA LEU A 38 -3.60 16.46 -0.93
C LEU A 38 -2.50 15.61 -1.60
N LEU A 39 -1.36 15.49 -0.95
CA LEU A 39 -0.25 14.63 -1.34
C LEU A 39 -0.34 13.26 -0.65
N LYS A 40 -0.57 13.26 0.67
CA LYS A 40 -0.52 12.04 1.48
C LYS A 40 -1.46 12.13 2.68
N THR A 41 -1.97 10.98 3.10
CA THR A 41 -2.64 10.79 4.39
C THR A 41 -1.91 9.70 5.14
N LEU A 42 -1.63 9.96 6.42
CA LEU A 42 -0.87 9.06 7.27
C LEU A 42 -1.64 8.87 8.59
N PRO A 43 -1.92 7.63 8.97
CA PRO A 43 -2.35 7.37 10.34
C PRO A 43 -1.18 7.67 11.28
N VAL A 44 -1.49 8.25 12.42
CA VAL A 44 -0.57 8.41 13.55
C VAL A 44 -1.27 7.93 14.80
N GLU A 45 -0.52 7.66 15.88
CA GLU A 45 -1.17 7.31 17.13
C GLU A 45 -2.15 8.42 17.55
N ASN A 46 -3.39 8.03 17.83
CA ASN A 46 -4.50 8.90 18.23
C ASN A 46 -4.94 9.96 17.21
N GLY A 47 -4.63 9.79 15.92
CA GLY A 47 -5.09 10.73 14.91
C GLY A 47 -4.70 10.42 13.47
N VAL A 48 -4.75 11.46 12.65
CA VAL A 48 -4.38 11.42 11.23
C VAL A 48 -3.63 12.67 10.82
N VAL A 49 -2.63 12.50 9.97
CA VAL A 49 -1.86 13.58 9.37
C VAL A 49 -2.20 13.70 7.89
N PHE A 50 -2.49 14.92 7.46
CA PHE A 50 -2.65 15.30 6.06
C PHE A 50 -1.46 16.13 5.60
N ILE A 51 -0.93 15.78 4.43
CA ILE A 51 0.09 16.57 3.74
C ILE A 51 -0.57 17.16 2.50
N THR A 52 -0.67 18.49 2.43
CA THR A 52 -1.25 19.21 1.29
C THR A 52 -0.21 20.11 0.61
N ILE A 53 -0.45 20.45 -0.65
CA ILE A 53 0.38 21.38 -1.42
C ILE A 53 -0.48 22.43 -2.14
N LYS A 54 -0.10 23.70 -2.05
CA LYS A 54 -0.70 24.80 -2.80
C LYS A 54 0.42 25.59 -3.48
N GLY A 55 0.52 25.51 -4.82
CA GLY A 55 1.70 26.00 -5.52
C GLY A 55 2.93 25.18 -5.13
N MET A 56 3.91 25.82 -4.51
CA MET A 56 5.10 25.17 -3.93
C MET A 56 5.03 25.09 -2.39
N ASP A 57 3.98 25.61 -1.77
CA ASP A 57 3.84 25.63 -0.31
C ASP A 57 3.23 24.31 0.15
N ILE A 58 3.94 23.61 1.03
CA ILE A 58 3.55 22.31 1.53
C ILE A 58 3.19 22.45 3.00
N LYS A 59 2.04 21.88 3.40
CA LYS A 59 1.48 22.01 4.73
C LYS A 59 1.19 20.63 5.30
N ILE A 60 1.61 20.42 6.55
CA ILE A 60 1.33 19.21 7.32
C ILE A 60 0.32 19.59 8.40
N THR A 61 -0.83 18.91 8.42
CA THR A 61 -1.88 19.15 9.40
C THR A 61 -2.22 17.88 10.13
N ARG A 62 -2.22 17.91 11.47
CA ARG A 62 -2.65 16.80 12.32
C ARG A 62 -4.05 17.03 12.86
N TYR A 63 -4.85 15.98 12.82
CA TYR A 63 -6.17 15.89 13.43
C TYR A 63 -6.18 14.76 14.44
N SER A 64 -6.83 14.99 15.58
CA SER A 64 -7.07 13.95 16.58
C SER A 64 -8.12 12.93 16.10
N ASN A 65 -8.32 11.87 16.85
CA ASN A 65 -9.44 10.93 16.67
C ASN A 65 -10.83 11.56 16.94
N SER A 66 -10.90 12.72 17.62
CA SER A 66 -12.12 13.54 17.72
C SER A 66 -12.27 14.53 16.55
N PHE A 67 -11.38 14.45 15.56
CA PHE A 67 -11.31 15.32 14.38
C PHE A 67 -11.01 16.79 14.71
N GLU A 68 -10.55 17.08 15.91
CA GLU A 68 -10.05 18.40 16.25
C GLU A 68 -8.69 18.61 15.58
N LYS A 69 -8.52 19.78 14.95
CA LYS A 69 -7.23 20.17 14.39
C LYS A 69 -6.29 20.50 15.54
N GLU A 70 -5.32 19.62 15.80
CA GLU A 70 -4.34 19.81 16.88
C GLU A 70 -3.29 20.83 16.47
N TRP A 71 -2.71 20.68 15.27
CA TRP A 71 -1.73 21.63 14.75
C TRP A 71 -1.62 21.60 13.21
N SER A 72 -0.99 22.64 12.67
CA SER A 72 -0.68 22.79 11.25
C SER A 72 0.65 23.50 11.10
N LYS A 73 1.54 22.94 10.29
CA LYS A 73 2.90 23.44 10.08
C LYS A 73 3.22 23.50 8.60
N ASP A 74 3.89 24.57 8.20
CA ASP A 74 4.41 24.70 6.85
C ASP A 74 5.76 23.98 6.75
N LEU A 75 5.93 23.22 5.69
CA LEU A 75 7.16 22.50 5.38
C LEU A 75 7.99 23.35 4.42
N ASP A 76 9.16 23.76 4.87
CA ASP A 76 10.12 24.46 4.02
C ASP A 76 10.54 23.53 2.90
N VAL A 77 10.26 23.93 1.66
CA VAL A 77 10.69 23.20 0.48
C VAL A 77 12.15 23.55 0.16
N ALA A 78 13.04 22.58 0.37
CA ALA A 78 14.47 22.73 0.16
C ALA A 78 14.83 22.67 -1.34
N TYR A 79 14.15 21.84 -2.13
CA TYR A 79 14.33 21.79 -3.59
C TYR A 79 13.23 22.57 -4.30
N ARG A 80 13.56 23.75 -4.81
CA ARG A 80 12.70 24.57 -5.67
C ARG A 80 13.05 24.39 -7.15
N ASP A 81 13.18 23.13 -7.56
CA ASP A 81 13.21 22.74 -8.98
C ASP A 81 11.81 22.98 -9.58
N THR A 82 11.72 23.09 -10.91
CA THR A 82 10.45 23.03 -11.68
C THR A 82 9.54 21.84 -11.37
N SER A 83 10.01 20.87 -10.57
CA SER A 83 9.29 19.71 -10.06
C SER A 83 9.18 19.77 -8.52
N ILE A 84 8.00 19.39 -8.01
CA ILE A 84 7.75 19.24 -6.57
C ILE A 84 8.74 18.20 -6.01
N PRO A 85 9.47 18.49 -4.92
CA PRO A 85 10.37 17.52 -4.31
C PRO A 85 9.63 16.23 -3.93
N LEU A 86 10.32 15.11 -4.01
CA LEU A 86 9.82 13.88 -3.44
C LEU A 86 9.78 14.04 -1.91
N ILE A 87 8.59 13.96 -1.33
CA ILE A 87 8.42 13.98 0.13
C ILE A 87 8.06 12.58 0.59
N GLU A 88 9.01 11.96 1.26
CA GLU A 88 8.73 10.78 2.05
C GLU A 88 8.32 11.15 3.47
N THR A 89 7.46 10.34 4.04
CA THR A 89 6.96 10.59 5.38
C THR A 89 6.69 9.28 6.10
N VAL A 90 7.27 9.18 7.30
CA VAL A 90 7.16 8.04 8.20
C VAL A 90 6.82 8.56 9.61
N THR A 91 6.11 7.76 10.37
CA THR A 91 5.77 8.05 11.77
C THR A 91 6.34 6.95 12.64
N THR A 92 6.81 7.30 13.83
CA THR A 92 7.17 6.29 14.81
C THR A 92 5.91 5.53 15.22
N PRO A 93 6.04 4.25 15.63
CA PRO A 93 4.91 3.42 16.04
C PRO A 93 4.07 4.04 17.16
N SER A 94 4.72 4.67 18.15
CA SER A 94 4.07 5.43 19.23
C SER A 94 3.49 6.79 18.80
N GLY A 95 3.66 7.17 17.53
CA GLY A 95 3.32 8.52 17.06
C GLY A 95 4.10 9.66 17.73
N LYS A 96 5.14 9.35 18.53
CA LYS A 96 6.02 10.33 19.19
C LYS A 96 6.61 11.31 18.18
N PHE A 97 7.07 10.79 17.04
CA PHE A 97 7.64 11.61 15.97
C PHE A 97 7.05 11.31 14.59
N LEU A 98 6.86 12.37 13.82
CA LEU A 98 6.62 12.33 12.40
C LEU A 98 7.86 12.89 11.68
N PHE A 99 8.45 12.09 10.81
CA PHE A 99 9.58 12.51 9.98
C PHE A 99 9.12 12.73 8.55
N THR A 100 9.43 13.90 8.00
CA THR A 100 9.29 14.18 6.57
C THR A 100 10.65 14.39 5.95
N THR A 101 10.93 13.68 4.87
CA THR A 101 12.21 13.73 4.14
C THR A 101 11.96 14.29 2.76
N GLN A 102 12.76 15.28 2.37
CA GLN A 102 12.82 15.75 1.00
C GLN A 102 14.04 15.15 0.31
N VAL A 103 13.78 14.40 -0.76
CA VAL A 103 14.82 13.78 -1.60
C VAL A 103 14.89 14.52 -2.94
N HIS A 104 16.11 14.73 -3.43
CA HIS A 104 16.32 15.37 -4.73
C HIS A 104 15.75 14.50 -5.87
N SER A 105 15.11 15.15 -6.85
CA SER A 105 14.59 14.54 -8.09
C SER A 105 15.59 13.72 -8.92
N LYS A 106 16.90 13.89 -8.68
CA LYS A 106 18.00 13.24 -9.42
C LYS A 106 18.62 12.06 -8.67
N GLY A 107 17.99 11.61 -7.58
CA GLY A 107 18.38 10.41 -6.84
C GLY A 107 18.94 10.70 -5.45
N TYR A 108 19.29 9.61 -4.76
CA TYR A 108 19.72 9.59 -3.37
C TYR A 108 21.22 9.90 -3.18
N HIS A 109 22.06 9.31 -4.03
CA HIS A 109 23.52 9.28 -3.87
C HIS A 109 24.17 10.67 -3.95
N ASN A 110 25.03 10.99 -2.98
CA ASN A 110 25.78 12.25 -2.92
C ASN A 110 24.91 13.51 -3.07
N LYS A 111 23.66 13.43 -2.60
CA LYS A 111 22.77 14.57 -2.44
C LYS A 111 22.55 14.79 -0.97
N THR A 112 22.52 16.06 -0.55
CA THR A 112 21.98 16.42 0.76
C THR A 112 20.54 15.94 0.84
N HIS A 113 20.04 15.64 2.03
CA HIS A 113 18.63 15.31 2.29
C HIS A 113 18.16 16.20 3.43
N TYR A 114 16.95 16.74 3.30
CA TYR A 114 16.38 17.64 4.31
C TYR A 114 15.28 16.94 5.06
N ILE A 115 15.39 16.92 6.39
CA ILE A 115 14.49 16.20 7.28
C ILE A 115 13.81 17.20 8.20
N ASN A 116 12.48 17.14 8.26
CA ASN A 116 11.72 17.80 9.31
C ASN A 116 11.15 16.73 10.24
N LYS A 117 11.52 16.81 11.51
CA LYS A 117 10.92 16.06 12.61
C LYS A 117 9.87 16.92 13.27
N LEU A 118 8.65 16.41 13.40
CA LEU A 118 7.59 16.99 14.21
C LEU A 118 7.30 16.06 15.38
N ASP A 119 7.22 16.59 16.59
CA ASP A 119 6.72 15.85 17.74
C ASP A 119 5.19 15.88 17.82
N SER A 120 4.63 15.20 18.82
CA SER A 120 3.18 15.15 19.07
C SER A 120 2.53 16.54 19.22
N GLU A 121 3.26 17.55 19.70
CA GLU A 121 2.79 18.94 19.85
C GLU A 121 2.98 19.78 18.58
N GLY A 122 3.58 19.21 17.53
CA GLY A 122 3.88 19.88 16.28
C GLY A 122 5.08 20.83 16.37
N LYS A 123 5.95 20.69 17.37
CA LYS A 123 7.22 21.39 17.41
C LYS A 123 8.13 20.79 16.33
N GLN A 124 8.61 21.64 15.45
CA GLN A 124 9.40 21.25 14.30
C GLN A 124 10.89 21.41 14.58
N THR A 125 11.65 20.35 14.34
CA THR A 125 13.12 20.36 14.30
C THR A 125 13.57 20.04 12.89
N LYS A 126 14.49 20.84 12.36
CA LYS A 126 15.06 20.66 11.01
C LYS A 126 16.45 20.09 11.13
N PHE A 127 16.76 19.15 10.25
CA PHE A 127 18.07 18.52 10.17
C PHE A 127 18.43 18.26 8.70
N GLU A 128 19.72 18.30 8.40
CA GLU A 128 20.26 18.04 7.07
C GLU A 128 21.22 16.87 7.15
N ILE A 129 20.98 15.85 6.32
CA ILE A 129 21.96 14.79 6.09
C ILE A 129 22.73 15.19 4.85
N GLU A 130 23.98 15.61 5.01
CA GLU A 130 24.87 15.84 3.88
C GLU A 130 25.03 14.56 3.06
N GLY A 131 25.01 14.69 1.74
CA GLY A 131 25.22 13.55 0.85
C GLY A 131 26.64 13.04 0.97
N ARG A 132 26.80 11.81 1.48
CA ARG A 132 28.09 11.13 1.60
C ARG A 132 28.05 9.78 0.91
N ASP A 133 29.16 9.37 0.32
CA ASP A 133 29.29 8.06 -0.33
C ASP A 133 28.95 6.91 0.64
N GLU A 134 29.28 7.08 1.93
CA GLU A 134 29.06 6.07 2.97
C GLU A 134 27.58 5.75 3.23
N LEU A 135 26.65 6.64 2.87
CA LEU A 135 25.22 6.42 3.02
C LEU A 135 24.70 5.34 2.06
N GLY A 136 25.47 5.02 1.02
CA GLY A 136 25.09 4.07 -0.02
C GLY A 136 24.73 4.76 -1.33
N LYS A 137 24.57 3.92 -2.36
CA LYS A 137 24.33 4.30 -3.73
C LYS A 137 22.84 4.44 -4.05
N GLU A 138 22.02 3.46 -3.73
CA GLU A 138 20.57 3.52 -3.99
C GLU A 138 19.76 3.28 -2.70
N LEU A 139 18.77 4.14 -2.45
CA LEU A 139 17.86 4.03 -1.31
C LEU A 139 16.84 2.91 -1.56
N GLN A 140 16.72 1.97 -0.62
CA GLN A 140 15.62 0.98 -0.63
C GLN A 140 14.42 1.45 0.18
N ALA A 141 14.65 1.96 1.39
CA ALA A 141 13.57 2.28 2.31
C ALA A 141 13.97 3.38 3.31
N ILE A 142 12.96 4.16 3.71
CA ILE A 142 12.99 5.05 4.87
C ILE A 142 11.96 4.51 5.86
N PHE A 143 12.37 4.34 7.11
CA PHE A 143 11.48 3.87 8.19
C PHE A 143 11.99 4.38 9.55
N CYS A 144 11.23 4.15 10.62
CA CYS A 144 11.60 4.61 11.96
C CYS A 144 10.97 3.75 13.05
N ASN A 145 11.62 3.73 14.22
CA ASN A 145 11.02 3.37 15.50
C ASN A 145 11.12 4.58 16.44
N ASP A 146 10.79 4.40 17.71
CA ASP A 146 10.80 5.49 18.69
C ASP A 146 12.20 6.03 19.01
N ASP A 147 13.24 5.22 18.76
CA ASP A 147 14.63 5.52 19.10
C ASP A 147 15.42 6.06 17.92
N TYR A 148 15.05 5.69 16.69
CA TYR A 148 15.84 5.92 15.50
C TYR A 148 14.99 6.18 14.24
N PHE A 149 15.52 7.04 13.40
CA PHE A 149 15.13 7.23 12.01
C PHE A 149 16.17 6.54 11.10
N TYR A 150 15.71 5.77 10.11
CA TYR A 150 16.59 4.90 9.31
C TYR A 150 16.51 5.20 7.81
N TYR A 151 17.68 5.18 7.16
CA TYR A 151 17.81 4.93 5.74
C TYR A 151 18.43 3.55 5.51
N LEU A 152 17.72 2.69 4.77
CA LEU A 152 18.29 1.46 4.25
C LEU A 152 18.65 1.66 2.78
N ALA A 153 19.93 1.52 2.47
CA ALA A 153 20.47 1.74 1.14
C ALA A 153 21.34 0.56 0.69
N THR A 154 21.72 0.59 -0.57
CA THR A 154 22.56 -0.42 -1.21
C THR A 154 23.97 0.14 -1.36
N ASP A 155 25.02 -0.65 -1.09
CA ASP A 155 26.41 -0.19 -1.22
C ASP A 155 26.85 -0.11 -2.69
N ASN A 156 26.49 -1.15 -3.45
CA ASN A 156 26.92 -1.42 -4.82
C ASN A 156 25.75 -1.69 -5.78
N GLY A 157 24.51 -1.47 -5.31
CA GLY A 157 23.30 -1.69 -6.08
C GLY A 157 23.25 -0.84 -7.35
N ASP A 158 22.80 -1.45 -8.44
CA ASP A 158 22.31 -0.71 -9.61
C ASP A 158 20.94 -1.30 -9.92
N GLN A 159 19.92 -0.77 -9.23
CA GLN A 159 18.56 -1.31 -9.28
C GLN A 159 17.99 -1.31 -10.72
N LYS A 160 18.54 -0.45 -11.59
CA LYS A 160 18.19 -0.26 -13.01
C LYS A 160 19.02 -1.11 -13.97
N HIS A 161 20.03 -1.85 -13.51
CA HIS A 161 20.91 -2.66 -14.35
C HIS A 161 20.57 -4.15 -14.27
N ASP A 162 20.40 -4.79 -15.42
CA ASP A 162 19.85 -6.16 -15.59
C ASP A 162 20.69 -7.31 -14.99
N ARG A 163 21.85 -7.05 -14.36
CA ARG A 163 22.89 -8.07 -14.10
C ARG A 163 23.64 -8.00 -12.75
N LYS A 164 23.35 -7.05 -11.86
CA LYS A 164 24.23 -6.78 -10.68
C LYS A 164 23.50 -6.86 -9.32
N LYS A 165 22.80 -7.95 -9.04
CA LYS A 165 21.93 -8.05 -7.85
C LYS A 165 22.34 -9.11 -6.79
N ARG A 166 23.24 -10.03 -7.12
CA ARG A 166 23.61 -11.15 -6.23
C ARG A 166 24.54 -10.79 -5.07
N ASP A 167 25.50 -9.90 -5.32
CA ASP A 167 26.51 -9.46 -4.34
C ASP A 167 26.15 -8.11 -3.70
N GLU A 168 24.87 -7.73 -3.76
CA GLU A 168 24.39 -6.47 -3.25
C GLU A 168 24.43 -6.47 -1.71
N LYS A 169 25.10 -5.47 -1.14
CA LYS A 169 25.13 -5.26 0.32
C LYS A 169 24.12 -4.20 0.71
N LEU A 170 23.42 -4.46 1.81
CA LEU A 170 22.54 -3.46 2.42
C LEU A 170 23.27 -2.73 3.55
N ILE A 171 23.12 -1.41 3.57
CA ILE A 171 23.66 -0.50 4.57
C ILE A 171 22.49 0.10 5.33
N LEU A 172 22.47 -0.10 6.64
CA LEU A 172 21.58 0.59 7.57
C LEU A 172 22.29 1.85 8.09
N ASN A 173 21.75 3.00 7.73
CA ASN A 173 22.12 4.29 8.29
C ASN A 173 21.06 4.66 9.33
N SER A 174 21.46 4.83 10.58
CA SER A 174 20.57 5.11 11.70
C SER A 174 20.88 6.49 12.26
N PHE A 175 19.84 7.27 12.51
CA PHE A 175 19.91 8.61 13.08
C PHE A 175 19.08 8.61 14.37
N GLY A 176 19.67 8.95 15.51
CA GLY A 176 18.94 9.02 16.78
C GLY A 176 17.71 9.90 16.65
N ALA A 177 16.53 9.41 17.06
CA ALA A 177 15.28 10.13 16.85
C ALA A 177 15.25 11.47 17.62
N ASP A 178 15.92 11.53 18.77
CA ASP A 178 15.97 12.72 19.62
C ASP A 178 17.07 13.70 19.17
N ASP A 179 18.29 13.21 18.93
CA ASP A 179 19.51 14.02 18.74
C ASP A 179 20.14 13.94 17.34
N PHE A 180 19.60 13.11 16.45
CA PHE A 180 20.14 12.81 15.12
C PHE A 180 21.57 12.25 15.10
N SER A 181 22.02 11.64 16.21
CA SER A 181 23.30 10.93 16.27
C SER A 181 23.37 9.86 15.19
N TYR A 182 24.42 9.90 14.37
CA TYR A 182 24.55 9.03 13.20
C TYR A 182 25.35 7.77 13.52
N SER A 183 24.84 6.62 13.05
CA SER A 183 25.57 5.37 13.01
C SER A 183 25.30 4.62 11.71
N ARG A 184 26.30 3.84 11.28
CA ARG A 184 26.25 3.07 10.04
C ARG A 184 26.55 1.61 10.32
N LYS A 185 25.82 0.72 9.65
CA LYS A 185 26.09 -0.72 9.68
C LYS A 185 25.83 -1.39 8.34
N ILE A 186 26.80 -2.17 7.88
CA ILE A 186 26.59 -3.11 6.78
C ILE A 186 25.89 -4.33 7.36
N LEU A 187 24.75 -4.71 6.78
CA LEU A 187 23.97 -5.84 7.26
C LEU A 187 24.67 -7.16 6.92
N ASP A 188 24.73 -8.06 7.89
CA ASP A 188 25.23 -9.41 7.72
C ASP A 188 24.19 -10.27 7.00
N LEU A 189 24.22 -10.21 5.68
CA LEU A 189 23.33 -10.95 4.78
C LEU A 189 24.11 -12.06 4.07
N PRO A 190 23.56 -13.28 4.01
CA PRO A 190 24.17 -14.32 3.21
C PRO A 190 24.06 -13.97 1.72
N PRO A 191 24.96 -14.51 0.88
CA PRO A 191 24.84 -14.40 -0.56
C PRO A 191 23.50 -14.93 -1.03
N VAL A 192 22.92 -14.27 -2.03
CA VAL A 192 21.66 -14.73 -2.61
C VAL A 192 21.91 -15.95 -3.50
N GLU A 193 21.10 -17.00 -3.34
CA GLU A 193 21.18 -18.23 -4.13
C GLU A 193 20.28 -18.16 -5.38
N GLY A 194 20.87 -18.09 -6.59
CA GLY A 194 20.12 -18.17 -7.85
C GLY A 194 20.75 -17.40 -9.01
N GLU A 195 19.96 -17.11 -10.06
CA GLU A 195 20.38 -16.30 -11.22
C GLU A 195 20.52 -14.81 -10.89
N GLU A 196 21.02 -14.03 -11.86
CA GLU A 196 21.52 -12.64 -11.76
C GLU A 196 20.47 -11.55 -11.40
N GLN A 197 19.31 -11.91 -10.86
CA GLN A 197 18.19 -10.98 -10.62
C GLN A 197 17.51 -11.11 -9.26
N ILE A 198 18.10 -11.89 -8.34
CA ILE A 198 17.62 -11.99 -6.96
C ILE A 198 18.45 -11.08 -6.05
N PHE A 199 17.80 -10.37 -5.13
CA PHE A 199 18.38 -9.42 -4.19
C PHE A 199 17.68 -9.51 -2.83
N TRP A 200 18.18 -8.77 -1.84
CA TRP A 200 17.53 -8.56 -0.56
C TRP A 200 16.68 -7.29 -0.61
N GLU A 201 15.41 -7.38 -0.26
CA GLU A 201 14.46 -6.27 -0.24
C GLU A 201 13.93 -6.01 1.16
N PHE A 202 13.83 -4.74 1.56
CA PHE A 202 13.06 -4.38 2.75
C PHE A 202 11.57 -4.67 2.56
N ILE A 203 10.97 -5.42 3.50
CA ILE A 203 9.53 -5.74 3.45
C ILE A 203 8.72 -5.05 4.55
N GLY A 204 9.33 -4.69 5.68
CA GLY A 204 8.62 -4.05 6.79
C GLY A 204 9.43 -4.04 8.08
N HIS A 205 8.84 -3.47 9.13
CA HIS A 205 9.42 -3.42 10.46
C HIS A 205 8.33 -3.41 11.53
N THR A 206 8.76 -3.75 12.74
CA THR A 206 8.07 -3.59 14.02
C THR A 206 8.86 -2.57 14.85
N ASP A 207 8.51 -2.42 16.12
CA ASP A 207 9.22 -1.54 17.05
C ASP A 207 10.62 -2.09 17.40
N SER A 208 10.79 -3.42 17.37
CA SER A 208 12.01 -4.11 17.83
C SER A 208 12.85 -4.70 16.70
N GLU A 209 12.24 -5.05 15.58
CA GLU A 209 12.89 -5.73 14.46
C GLU A 209 12.48 -5.15 13.11
N PHE A 210 13.39 -5.17 12.14
CA PHE A 210 13.08 -4.98 10.73
C PHE A 210 13.39 -6.21 9.89
N TYR A 211 12.71 -6.31 8.75
CA TYR A 211 12.62 -7.54 7.96
C TYR A 211 13.07 -7.27 6.54
N VAL A 212 13.96 -8.12 6.05
CA VAL A 212 14.34 -8.17 4.64
C VAL A 212 14.04 -9.54 4.05
N ALA A 213 13.68 -9.56 2.78
CA ALA A 213 13.29 -10.76 2.07
C ALA A 213 14.11 -10.96 0.80
N SER A 214 14.32 -12.22 0.42
CA SER A 214 14.86 -12.61 -0.87
C SER A 214 13.98 -13.68 -1.49
N LYS A 215 13.71 -13.57 -2.80
CA LYS A 215 12.72 -14.41 -3.50
C LYS A 215 13.39 -15.31 -4.53
N LYS A 216 13.28 -16.61 -4.35
CA LYS A 216 13.78 -17.62 -5.27
C LYS A 216 12.62 -18.32 -5.95
N VAL A 217 12.69 -18.48 -7.27
CA VAL A 217 11.61 -19.07 -8.06
C VAL A 217 12.18 -20.10 -9.02
N ASP A 218 11.57 -21.27 -9.04
CA ASP A 218 11.70 -22.23 -10.12
C ASP A 218 10.31 -22.47 -10.73
N TYR A 219 10.00 -21.73 -11.79
CA TYR A 219 8.69 -21.82 -12.45
C TYR A 219 8.51 -23.15 -13.22
N ARG A 220 9.57 -23.92 -13.47
CA ARG A 220 9.49 -25.24 -14.13
C ARG A 220 9.00 -26.30 -13.15
N GLU A 221 9.46 -26.18 -11.91
CA GLU A 221 9.07 -27.03 -10.78
C GLU A 221 7.90 -26.45 -9.96
N ASN A 222 7.32 -25.32 -10.41
CA ASN A 222 6.23 -24.63 -9.73
C ASN A 222 6.55 -24.23 -8.28
N PHE A 223 7.79 -23.83 -8.05
CA PHE A 223 8.32 -23.55 -6.74
C PHE A 223 8.62 -22.07 -6.59
N SER A 224 8.22 -21.50 -5.46
CA SER A 224 8.65 -20.18 -5.02
C SER A 224 8.94 -20.23 -3.53
N GLU A 225 10.12 -19.75 -3.15
CA GLU A 225 10.61 -19.66 -1.79
C GLU A 225 10.98 -18.22 -1.50
N VAL A 226 10.56 -17.73 -0.34
CA VAL A 226 10.92 -16.42 0.19
C VAL A 226 11.74 -16.64 1.44
N THR A 227 13.02 -16.32 1.40
CA THR A 227 13.87 -16.30 2.59
C THR A 227 13.71 -14.96 3.29
N ILE A 228 13.40 -14.98 4.59
CA ILE A 228 13.32 -13.80 5.44
C ILE A 228 14.50 -13.78 6.40
N ILE A 229 15.08 -12.60 6.61
CA ILE A 229 16.05 -12.35 7.68
C ILE A 229 15.56 -11.17 8.50
N THR A 230 15.60 -11.33 9.82
CA THR A 230 15.25 -10.27 10.78
C THR A 230 16.49 -9.67 11.41
N PHE A 231 16.41 -8.38 11.69
CA PHE A 231 17.46 -7.60 12.33
C PHE A 231 16.87 -6.81 13.48
N ASP A 232 17.62 -6.66 14.56
CA ASP A 232 17.26 -5.72 15.63
C ASP A 232 17.42 -4.26 15.15
N ASN A 233 16.99 -3.32 16.00
CA ASN A 233 17.11 -1.88 15.76
C ASN A 233 18.56 -1.37 15.57
N LYS A 234 19.58 -2.18 15.89
CA LYS A 234 21.00 -1.90 15.68
C LYS A 234 21.56 -2.63 14.47
N GLY A 235 20.72 -3.27 13.67
CA GLY A 235 21.11 -4.04 12.48
C GLY A 235 21.88 -5.33 12.80
N ASN A 236 21.77 -5.91 14.00
CA ASN A 236 22.26 -7.27 14.27
C ASN A 236 21.22 -8.29 13.81
N ARG A 237 21.66 -9.28 13.03
CA ARG A 237 20.82 -10.39 12.58
C ARG A 237 20.28 -11.17 13.78
N GLN A 238 18.97 -11.38 13.81
CA GLN A 238 18.29 -12.13 14.87
C GLN A 238 17.91 -13.53 14.39
N ARG A 239 17.16 -13.63 13.30
CA ARG A 239 16.60 -14.90 12.81
C ARG A 239 16.64 -14.99 11.29
N SER A 240 16.47 -16.20 10.79
CA SER A 240 16.29 -16.47 9.37
C SER A 240 15.37 -17.67 9.18
N PHE A 241 14.40 -17.53 8.31
CA PHE A 241 13.41 -18.57 8.02
C PHE A 241 12.97 -18.49 6.56
N LYS A 242 12.36 -19.57 6.07
CA LYS A 242 11.95 -19.71 4.67
C LYS A 242 10.45 -19.94 4.60
N LEU A 243 9.80 -19.21 3.70
CA LEU A 243 8.38 -19.29 3.43
C LEU A 243 8.19 -19.84 2.02
N ASN A 244 7.33 -20.86 1.86
CA ASN A 244 7.15 -21.52 0.57
C ASN A 244 5.76 -21.24 0.00
N VAL A 245 5.67 -21.09 -1.31
CA VAL A 245 4.40 -21.13 -2.03
C VAL A 245 4.21 -22.55 -2.55
N ASN A 246 3.42 -23.35 -1.84
CA ASN A 246 3.03 -24.68 -2.28
C ASN A 246 1.53 -24.67 -2.62
N LEU A 247 1.19 -24.66 -3.91
CA LEU A 247 -0.18 -24.67 -4.42
C LEU A 247 -0.62 -26.12 -4.72
N GLU A 248 -1.86 -26.47 -4.42
CA GLU A 248 -2.32 -27.87 -4.48
C GLU A 248 -2.56 -28.34 -5.91
N ASN A 249 -3.31 -27.56 -6.68
CA ASN A 249 -3.75 -27.94 -8.04
C ASN A 249 -3.52 -26.82 -9.05
N ALA A 250 -2.62 -25.88 -8.75
CA ALA A 250 -2.40 -24.69 -9.55
C ALA A 250 -0.92 -24.31 -9.64
N TYR A 251 -0.60 -23.50 -10.63
CA TYR A 251 0.75 -23.07 -10.93
C TYR A 251 0.93 -21.56 -10.76
N ILE A 252 2.02 -21.15 -10.15
CA ILE A 252 2.34 -19.74 -9.88
C ILE A 252 2.44 -18.97 -11.20
N ARG A 253 1.98 -17.71 -11.18
CA ARG A 253 2.03 -16.79 -12.31
C ARG A 253 2.66 -15.45 -11.94
N PRO A 254 3.47 -14.87 -12.83
CA PRO A 254 4.02 -13.54 -12.60
C PRO A 254 2.94 -12.46 -12.78
N ALA A 255 3.02 -11.40 -11.97
CA ALA A 255 2.09 -10.28 -12.03
C ALA A 255 2.70 -9.01 -11.43
N ARG A 256 2.56 -7.88 -12.12
CA ARG A 256 3.12 -6.59 -11.68
C ARG A 256 2.67 -6.25 -10.27
N LEU A 257 3.60 -6.19 -9.33
CA LEU A 257 3.28 -5.81 -7.96
C LEU A 257 3.08 -4.29 -7.93
N ASP A 258 1.83 -3.85 -7.87
CA ASP A 258 1.45 -2.44 -7.71
C ASP A 258 1.65 -2.06 -6.24
N LYS A 259 2.91 -2.03 -5.78
CA LYS A 259 3.29 -1.61 -4.41
C LYS A 259 2.95 -0.12 -4.14
N THR A 260 2.61 0.66 -5.17
CA THR A 260 2.73 2.13 -5.16
C THR A 260 1.47 2.96 -5.44
N ARG A 261 0.24 2.42 -5.30
CA ARG A 261 -0.92 3.34 -5.21
C ARG A 261 -0.90 4.22 -3.95
N HIS A 262 -0.12 3.85 -2.92
CA HIS A 262 0.01 4.58 -1.65
C HIS A 262 1.46 4.84 -1.17
N ARG A 263 2.47 4.40 -1.94
CA ARG A 263 3.89 4.62 -1.63
C ARG A 263 4.51 5.29 -2.84
N ILE A 264 4.89 6.55 -2.69
CA ILE A 264 5.54 7.30 -3.73
C ILE A 264 7.01 6.82 -3.71
N PHE A 265 7.43 6.17 -4.79
CA PHE A 265 8.80 5.99 -5.28
C PHE A 265 9.95 5.96 -4.25
N SER A 266 10.23 4.78 -3.70
CA SER A 266 11.61 4.29 -3.74
C SER A 266 11.81 3.55 -5.07
N ASP A 267 13.03 3.47 -5.60
CA ASP A 267 13.36 2.72 -6.83
C ASP A 267 12.99 1.21 -6.76
N GLN A 268 12.38 0.75 -5.65
CA GLN A 268 11.68 -0.54 -5.49
C GLN A 268 10.67 -0.87 -6.60
N GLU A 269 10.13 0.12 -7.32
CA GLU A 269 9.18 -0.11 -8.42
C GLU A 269 9.76 -0.98 -9.56
N ASN A 270 11.09 -1.10 -9.68
CA ASN A 270 11.76 -1.79 -10.79
C ASN A 270 12.55 -3.04 -10.38
N LEU A 271 12.37 -3.56 -9.16
CA LEU A 271 13.16 -4.73 -8.77
C LEU A 271 12.56 -6.06 -9.26
N ASP A 272 11.22 -6.14 -9.28
CA ASP A 272 10.47 -7.31 -9.74
C ASP A 272 10.14 -7.27 -11.25
N TYR A 273 10.49 -6.17 -11.94
CA TYR A 273 10.18 -5.92 -13.36
C TYR A 273 11.29 -5.15 -14.08
N THR A 274 11.57 -5.50 -15.34
CA THR A 274 12.42 -4.72 -16.24
C THR A 274 11.59 -4.08 -17.34
N ILE A 275 12.00 -2.87 -17.74
CA ILE A 275 11.43 -2.16 -18.89
C ILE A 275 12.41 -2.28 -20.04
N ASN A 276 11.99 -2.84 -21.16
CA ASN A 276 12.82 -2.84 -22.36
C ASN A 276 12.91 -1.40 -22.91
N PRO A 277 14.11 -0.80 -22.96
CA PRO A 277 14.28 0.60 -23.35
C PRO A 277 13.94 0.85 -24.82
N GLN A 278 13.93 -0.17 -25.69
CA GLN A 278 13.68 -0.03 -27.12
C GLN A 278 12.18 0.05 -27.46
N ASN A 279 11.32 -0.61 -26.67
CA ASN A 279 9.90 -0.73 -26.98
C ASN A 279 8.97 -0.44 -25.79
N GLY A 280 9.52 -0.07 -24.63
CA GLY A 280 8.76 0.23 -23.41
C GLY A 280 8.02 -0.96 -22.81
N SER A 281 8.27 -2.19 -23.27
CA SER A 281 7.58 -3.38 -22.78
C SER A 281 8.08 -3.77 -21.40
N ILE A 282 7.15 -4.12 -20.51
CA ILE A 282 7.44 -4.53 -19.13
C ILE A 282 7.53 -6.05 -19.05
N TYR A 283 8.64 -6.58 -18.55
CA TYR A 283 8.89 -8.00 -18.36
C TYR A 283 9.08 -8.32 -16.87
N PRO A 284 8.47 -9.40 -16.35
CA PRO A 284 8.73 -9.83 -14.99
C PRO A 284 10.18 -10.32 -14.86
N THR A 285 10.87 -9.88 -13.80
CA THR A 285 12.04 -10.62 -13.28
C THR A 285 11.54 -11.82 -12.49
N TRP A 286 12.48 -12.60 -11.94
CA TRP A 286 12.15 -13.71 -11.07
C TRP A 286 11.37 -13.30 -9.82
N GLY A 287 11.60 -12.09 -9.31
CA GLY A 287 10.87 -11.55 -8.16
C GLY A 287 9.38 -11.28 -8.45
N GLY A 288 8.97 -11.24 -9.72
CA GLY A 288 7.60 -10.97 -10.14
C GLY A 288 6.59 -12.12 -9.97
N PHE A 289 7.01 -13.31 -9.52
CA PHE A 289 6.13 -14.48 -9.35
C PHE A 289 5.45 -14.56 -7.98
N THR A 290 6.02 -13.91 -6.95
CA THR A 290 5.47 -13.90 -5.61
C THR A 290 5.63 -12.51 -5.00
N GLY A 291 4.52 -11.90 -4.62
CA GLY A 291 4.50 -10.72 -3.79
C GLY A 291 4.71 -11.07 -2.32
N VAL A 292 5.44 -10.21 -1.62
CA VAL A 292 5.63 -10.26 -0.17
C VAL A 292 5.04 -8.98 0.41
N TYR A 293 4.16 -9.13 1.39
CA TYR A 293 3.57 -8.00 2.12
C TYR A 293 3.74 -8.22 3.61
N PHE A 294 4.16 -7.18 4.32
CA PHE A 294 4.23 -7.14 5.77
C PHE A 294 3.11 -6.22 6.28
N GLY A 295 2.27 -6.72 7.19
CA GLY A 295 1.25 -5.88 7.83
C GLY A 295 0.47 -6.60 8.92
N GLY A 296 0.05 -5.84 9.94
CA GLY A 296 -0.70 -6.36 11.09
C GLY A 296 -0.01 -7.55 11.77
N ASP A 297 1.29 -7.44 12.05
CA ASP A 297 2.13 -8.48 12.66
C ASP A 297 2.17 -9.83 11.93
N HIS A 298 1.96 -9.82 10.62
CA HIS A 298 2.02 -11.01 9.79
C HIS A 298 2.77 -10.76 8.48
N ILE A 299 3.22 -11.85 7.88
CA ILE A 299 3.84 -11.87 6.56
C ILE A 299 2.89 -12.58 5.60
N TYR A 300 2.64 -11.96 4.45
CA TYR A 300 1.76 -12.49 3.43
C TYR A 300 2.52 -12.77 2.14
N LEU A 301 2.39 -13.99 1.64
CA LEU A 301 2.78 -14.32 0.27
C LEU A 301 1.55 -14.29 -0.62
N TYR A 302 1.61 -13.59 -1.74
CA TYR A 302 0.46 -13.45 -2.61
C TYR A 302 0.85 -13.36 -4.08
N GLY A 303 -0.06 -13.74 -4.97
CA GLY A 303 0.23 -13.74 -6.40
C GLY A 303 -0.92 -14.26 -7.24
N LEU A 304 -0.65 -14.45 -8.54
CA LEU A 304 -1.59 -15.04 -9.47
C LEU A 304 -1.30 -16.53 -9.67
N LEU A 305 -2.30 -17.28 -10.10
CA LEU A 305 -2.17 -18.70 -10.43
C LEU A 305 -2.84 -19.06 -11.76
N GLY A 306 -2.51 -20.24 -12.29
CA GLY A 306 -3.09 -20.80 -13.49
C GLY A 306 -2.99 -22.32 -13.57
N PRO A 307 -3.69 -22.95 -14.53
CA PRO A 307 -3.96 -24.39 -14.50
C PRO A 307 -2.74 -25.26 -14.87
N ASP A 308 -1.80 -24.71 -15.62
CA ASP A 308 -0.67 -25.46 -16.20
C ASP A 308 0.69 -24.85 -15.84
N LYS A 309 1.79 -25.58 -16.04
CA LYS A 309 3.15 -25.03 -15.89
C LYS A 309 3.32 -23.72 -16.68
N PHE A 310 4.01 -22.75 -16.07
CA PHE A 310 4.18 -21.44 -16.69
C PHE A 310 4.97 -21.52 -18.00
N LYS A 311 4.44 -20.91 -19.06
CA LYS A 311 5.09 -20.74 -20.36
C LYS A 311 5.19 -19.25 -20.67
N LYS A 312 6.36 -18.77 -21.11
CA LYS A 312 6.59 -17.35 -21.44
C LYS A 312 5.58 -16.81 -22.45
N VAL A 313 5.16 -17.66 -23.38
CA VAL A 313 4.12 -17.38 -24.37
C VAL A 313 2.86 -18.13 -23.97
N ALA A 314 1.72 -17.46 -24.10
CA ALA A 314 0.40 -18.06 -23.95
C ALA A 314 0.05 -18.64 -22.56
N ALA A 315 0.67 -18.15 -21.48
CA ALA A 315 0.28 -18.50 -20.11
C ALA A 315 -1.20 -18.15 -19.84
N LYS A 316 -1.95 -19.13 -19.32
CA LYS A 316 -3.31 -18.94 -18.81
C LYS A 316 -3.28 -18.63 -17.33
N TYR A 317 -4.22 -17.81 -16.90
CA TYR A 317 -4.43 -17.43 -15.51
C TYR A 317 -5.85 -17.80 -15.15
N GLU A 318 -6.09 -18.22 -13.91
CA GLU A 318 -7.43 -18.67 -13.46
C GLU A 318 -7.84 -18.07 -12.13
N GLY A 319 -6.92 -17.38 -11.44
CA GLY A 319 -7.18 -16.89 -10.11
C GLY A 319 -5.93 -16.33 -9.46
N ALA A 320 -5.93 -16.37 -8.13
CA ALA A 320 -4.87 -15.85 -7.29
C ALA A 320 -4.68 -16.67 -6.02
N TYR A 321 -3.66 -16.35 -5.24
CA TYR A 321 -3.44 -16.95 -3.94
C TYR A 321 -3.03 -15.89 -2.91
N VAL A 322 -3.34 -16.17 -1.65
CA VAL A 322 -2.84 -15.45 -0.47
C VAL A 322 -2.49 -16.48 0.60
N ILE A 323 -1.32 -16.36 1.21
CA ILE A 323 -0.83 -17.22 2.28
C ILE A 323 -0.40 -16.31 3.43
N LYS A 324 -0.92 -16.56 4.64
CA LYS A 324 -0.60 -15.81 5.86
C LYS A 324 0.35 -16.63 6.72
N TYR A 325 1.43 -15.99 7.14
CA TYR A 325 2.43 -16.50 8.07
C TYR A 325 2.54 -15.57 9.28
N ASP A 326 2.87 -16.13 10.43
CA ASP A 326 3.24 -15.35 11.61
C ASP A 326 4.68 -14.81 11.51
N LEU A 327 5.12 -14.01 12.49
CA LEU A 327 6.48 -13.45 12.52
C LEU A 327 7.58 -14.48 12.86
N LYS A 328 7.22 -15.74 13.13
CA LYS A 328 8.16 -16.85 13.30
C LYS A 328 8.31 -17.65 12.00
N GLY A 329 7.45 -17.40 11.01
CA GLY A 329 7.43 -18.09 9.73
C GLY A 329 6.51 -19.32 9.72
N GLU A 330 5.67 -19.49 10.73
CA GLU A 330 4.70 -20.57 10.80
C GLU A 330 3.47 -20.24 9.97
N LEU A 331 2.97 -21.24 9.22
CA LEU A 331 1.78 -21.08 8.39
C LEU A 331 0.54 -20.88 9.27
N VAL A 332 -0.13 -19.74 9.12
CA VAL A 332 -1.41 -19.48 9.78
C VAL A 332 -2.55 -20.03 8.93
N TRP A 333 -2.62 -19.63 7.67
CA TRP A 333 -3.58 -20.17 6.69
C TRP A 333 -3.14 -19.90 5.26
N LYS A 334 -3.75 -20.63 4.32
CA LYS A 334 -3.55 -20.49 2.87
C LYS A 334 -4.91 -20.43 2.17
N LYS A 335 -5.01 -19.57 1.15
CA LYS A 335 -6.20 -19.45 0.31
C LYS A 335 -5.85 -19.41 -1.17
N GLU A 336 -6.40 -20.35 -1.93
CA GLU A 336 -6.42 -20.33 -3.39
C GLU A 336 -7.77 -19.76 -3.87
N LEU A 337 -7.70 -18.77 -4.75
CA LEU A 337 -8.82 -17.93 -5.18
C LEU A 337 -9.22 -18.27 -6.63
N THR A 338 -9.62 -19.52 -6.88
CA THR A 338 -9.85 -20.10 -8.22
C THR A 338 -11.31 -20.13 -8.68
N ASP A 339 -12.27 -19.73 -7.85
CA ASP A 339 -13.71 -19.92 -8.05
C ASP A 339 -14.45 -18.68 -8.63
N ASN A 340 -13.73 -17.69 -9.17
CA ASN A 340 -14.39 -16.49 -9.71
C ASN A 340 -14.70 -16.60 -11.21
N ALA A 341 -15.94 -16.97 -11.53
CA ALA A 341 -16.41 -17.10 -12.91
C ALA A 341 -16.23 -15.82 -13.74
N ASP A 342 -16.39 -14.62 -13.18
CA ASP A 342 -16.24 -13.36 -13.93
C ASP A 342 -14.77 -13.07 -14.33
N LEU A 343 -13.82 -13.44 -13.48
CA LEU A 343 -12.38 -13.38 -13.76
C LEU A 343 -12.02 -14.42 -14.80
N ILE A 344 -12.44 -15.66 -14.58
CA ILE A 344 -12.16 -16.80 -15.48
C ILE A 344 -12.80 -16.55 -16.86
N ASN A 345 -13.99 -15.98 -16.93
CA ASN A 345 -14.63 -15.71 -18.22
C ASN A 345 -14.16 -14.40 -18.86
N ASN A 346 -13.34 -13.60 -18.15
CA ASN A 346 -12.83 -12.36 -18.72
C ASN A 346 -11.77 -12.67 -19.78
N LYS A 347 -12.16 -12.41 -21.04
CA LYS A 347 -11.29 -12.60 -22.19
C LYS A 347 -9.95 -11.86 -22.07
N LYS A 348 -9.85 -10.72 -21.39
CA LYS A 348 -8.58 -9.99 -21.19
C LYS A 348 -7.70 -10.63 -20.12
N PHE A 349 -8.31 -11.15 -19.05
CA PHE A 349 -7.60 -11.89 -18.01
C PHE A 349 -7.16 -13.27 -18.50
N ASN A 350 -7.96 -13.95 -19.31
CA ASN A 350 -7.62 -15.26 -19.85
C ASN A 350 -6.82 -15.24 -21.16
N LYS A 351 -6.80 -14.11 -21.89
CA LYS A 351 -6.00 -13.98 -23.11
C LYS A 351 -4.52 -13.88 -22.78
N HIS A 352 -3.72 -14.32 -23.74
CA HIS A 352 -2.26 -14.35 -23.77
C HIS A 352 -1.60 -12.96 -23.78
N ASN A 353 -2.01 -12.07 -22.89
CA ASN A 353 -1.39 -10.78 -22.68
C ASN A 353 -0.13 -10.92 -21.80
N THR A 354 0.79 -9.98 -21.95
CA THR A 354 2.05 -9.96 -21.20
C THR A 354 1.79 -9.85 -19.69
N PRO A 355 2.55 -10.56 -18.84
CA PRO A 355 2.40 -10.49 -17.38
C PRO A 355 2.42 -9.07 -16.80
N GLY A 356 3.16 -8.14 -17.43
CA GLY A 356 3.24 -6.74 -17.02
C GLY A 356 1.92 -5.94 -17.14
N LEU A 357 0.90 -6.49 -17.81
CA LEU A 357 -0.44 -5.87 -17.88
C LEU A 357 -1.38 -6.29 -16.74
N ARG A 358 -0.90 -7.12 -15.81
CA ARG A 358 -1.67 -7.58 -14.65
C ARG A 358 -1.06 -6.98 -13.40
N GLY A 359 -1.65 -5.89 -12.92
CA GLY A 359 -1.28 -5.29 -11.64
C GLY A 359 -1.92 -6.07 -10.50
N ILE A 360 -1.19 -6.34 -9.43
CA ILE A 360 -1.74 -6.88 -8.20
C ILE A 360 -1.35 -6.03 -7.00
N SER A 361 -2.26 -5.85 -6.06
CA SER A 361 -1.98 -5.17 -4.78
C SER A 361 -2.68 -5.89 -3.64
N LEU A 362 -2.00 -5.96 -2.50
CA LEU A 362 -2.53 -6.51 -1.26
C LEU A 362 -2.42 -5.45 -0.18
N VAL A 363 -3.48 -5.28 0.60
CA VAL A 363 -3.53 -4.37 1.74
C VAL A 363 -4.25 -5.08 2.87
N VAL A 364 -3.67 -5.03 4.06
CA VAL A 364 -4.26 -5.54 5.31
C VAL A 364 -4.87 -4.36 6.06
N LEU A 365 -6.14 -4.50 6.44
CA LEU A 365 -6.87 -3.53 7.24
C LEU A 365 -6.60 -3.70 8.74
N PRO A 366 -6.95 -2.69 9.56
CA PRO A 366 -6.86 -2.75 11.01
C PRO A 366 -7.60 -3.92 11.67
N ASP A 367 -8.69 -4.39 11.07
CA ASP A 367 -9.43 -5.57 11.54
C ASP A 367 -8.89 -6.87 10.94
N GLU A 368 -7.66 -6.83 10.40
CA GLU A 368 -6.96 -7.89 9.68
C GLU A 368 -7.67 -8.38 8.41
N THR A 369 -8.72 -7.71 7.96
CA THR A 369 -9.34 -7.99 6.65
C THR A 369 -8.35 -7.65 5.54
N ILE A 370 -8.18 -8.54 4.59
CA ILE A 370 -7.31 -8.33 3.44
C ILE A 370 -8.15 -7.91 2.25
N ASN A 371 -7.77 -6.81 1.61
CA ASN A 371 -8.12 -6.60 0.21
C ASN A 371 -6.98 -7.02 -0.68
N PHE A 372 -7.33 -7.88 -1.61
CA PHE A 372 -6.45 -8.26 -2.69
C PHE A 372 -7.07 -7.84 -4.03
N ASN A 373 -6.40 -6.94 -4.74
CA ASN A 373 -6.89 -6.37 -5.99
C ASN A 373 -6.05 -6.87 -7.17
N ILE A 374 -6.71 -7.15 -8.28
CA ILE A 374 -6.10 -7.47 -9.58
C ILE A 374 -6.59 -6.45 -10.61
N ASP A 375 -5.68 -5.63 -11.11
CA ASP A 375 -5.90 -4.72 -12.24
C ASP A 375 -5.47 -5.41 -13.54
N VAL A 376 -6.39 -5.47 -14.50
CA VAL A 376 -6.14 -5.99 -15.84
C VAL A 376 -6.14 -4.82 -16.81
N ALA A 377 -4.96 -4.28 -17.09
CA ALA A 377 -4.80 -3.13 -17.96
C ALA A 377 -5.01 -3.51 -19.44
N ALA A 378 -5.84 -2.76 -20.14
CA ALA A 378 -5.78 -2.62 -21.59
C ALA A 378 -5.80 -1.13 -21.95
N ALA A 379 -5.12 -0.76 -23.04
CA ALA A 379 -4.82 0.62 -23.45
C ALA A 379 -5.99 1.63 -23.35
N PHE A 380 -7.25 1.17 -23.39
CA PHE A 380 -8.44 2.01 -23.29
C PHE A 380 -9.56 1.42 -22.39
N SER A 381 -9.32 0.35 -21.63
CA SER A 381 -10.32 -0.24 -20.72
C SER A 381 -9.70 -1.24 -19.73
N GLY A 382 -9.64 -0.88 -18.45
CA GLY A 382 -9.21 -1.75 -17.36
C GLY A 382 -10.36 -2.57 -16.76
N SER A 383 -10.06 -3.75 -16.23
CA SER A 383 -10.96 -4.48 -15.34
C SER A 383 -10.28 -4.61 -13.98
N LEU A 384 -11.00 -4.31 -12.90
CA LEU A 384 -10.51 -4.46 -11.55
C LEU A 384 -11.28 -5.58 -10.86
N TYR A 385 -10.56 -6.54 -10.29
CA TYR A 385 -11.12 -7.61 -9.48
C TYR A 385 -10.66 -7.44 -8.05
N LYS A 386 -11.60 -7.43 -7.12
CA LYS A 386 -11.33 -7.25 -5.70
C LYS A 386 -11.78 -8.46 -4.91
N TYR A 387 -10.86 -8.99 -4.12
CA TYR A 387 -11.07 -10.06 -3.16
C TYR A 387 -11.00 -9.47 -1.76
N ILE A 388 -12.03 -9.72 -0.96
CA ILE A 388 -12.05 -9.41 0.47
C ILE A 388 -11.92 -10.73 1.21
N ILE A 389 -10.87 -10.87 2.00
CA ILE A 389 -10.55 -12.09 2.77
C ILE A 389 -10.56 -11.72 4.25
N SER A 390 -11.34 -12.44 5.06
CA SER A 390 -11.36 -12.26 6.51
C SER A 390 -10.02 -12.63 7.16
N ALA A 391 -9.79 -12.16 8.39
CA ALA A 391 -8.57 -12.41 9.16
C ALA A 391 -8.19 -13.90 9.30
N ASP A 392 -9.19 -14.77 9.30
CA ASP A 392 -9.11 -16.25 9.41
C ASP A 392 -9.06 -16.98 8.04
N GLY A 393 -9.12 -16.26 6.92
CA GLY A 393 -9.08 -16.87 5.58
C GLY A 393 -10.38 -17.56 5.12
N LEU A 394 -11.45 -17.52 5.92
CA LEU A 394 -12.68 -18.29 5.65
C LEU A 394 -13.57 -17.64 4.59
N ASN A 395 -13.87 -16.34 4.70
CA ASN A 395 -14.83 -15.66 3.83
C ASN A 395 -14.13 -14.92 2.70
N LYS A 396 -14.53 -15.24 1.46
CA LYS A 396 -14.07 -14.57 0.24
C LYS A 396 -15.26 -13.92 -0.44
N LYS A 397 -15.33 -12.59 -0.45
CA LYS A 397 -16.22 -11.86 -1.36
C LYS A 397 -15.43 -11.43 -2.58
N VAL A 398 -15.98 -11.67 -3.77
CA VAL A 398 -15.38 -11.19 -5.02
C VAL A 398 -16.27 -10.14 -5.65
N GLU A 399 -15.69 -8.97 -5.92
CA GLU A 399 -16.36 -7.88 -6.59
C GLU A 399 -15.66 -7.63 -7.94
N GLY A 400 -16.37 -7.95 -9.03
CA GLY A 400 -15.95 -7.56 -10.38
C GLY A 400 -16.32 -6.10 -10.65
N VAL A 401 -15.32 -5.26 -10.89
CA VAL A 401 -15.49 -3.84 -11.20
C VAL A 401 -15.05 -3.60 -12.64
N ASP A 402 -16.02 -3.54 -13.55
CA ASP A 402 -15.77 -3.06 -14.91
C ASP A 402 -15.60 -1.54 -14.89
N ILE A 403 -14.35 -1.08 -15.01
CA ILE A 403 -13.99 0.35 -14.99
C ILE A 403 -14.48 1.02 -16.29
N SER A 404 -14.78 0.25 -17.34
CA SER A 404 -15.08 0.78 -18.68
C SER A 404 -16.56 1.08 -18.96
N ARG A 405 -17.51 0.69 -18.09
CA ARG A 405 -18.96 0.74 -18.41
C ARG A 405 -19.92 1.31 -17.36
N LYS A 406 -19.45 1.92 -16.25
CA LYS A 406 -20.39 2.42 -15.23
C LYS A 406 -20.75 3.91 -15.38
N SER A 407 -22.05 4.17 -15.34
CA SER A 407 -22.63 5.48 -15.09
C SER A 407 -22.27 5.99 -13.69
N TYR A 408 -22.17 7.32 -13.62
CA TYR A 408 -21.50 8.15 -12.62
C TYR A 408 -22.05 8.14 -11.18
N LYS A 409 -22.95 7.22 -10.81
CA LYS A 409 -23.37 6.97 -9.42
C LYS A 409 -22.86 5.65 -8.84
N ASN A 410 -22.37 4.74 -9.68
CA ASN A 410 -21.94 3.39 -9.30
C ASN A 410 -20.42 3.20 -9.26
N ALA A 411 -19.64 4.27 -9.39
CA ALA A 411 -18.18 4.27 -9.25
C ALA A 411 -17.73 4.33 -7.78
N LEU A 412 -18.58 3.85 -6.86
CA LEU A 412 -18.22 3.49 -5.49
C LEU A 412 -17.52 2.12 -5.56
N ALA A 413 -16.29 2.11 -6.06
CA ALA A 413 -15.52 0.89 -6.18
C ALA A 413 -14.05 1.21 -6.45
N LEU A 414 -13.34 1.71 -5.44
CA LEU A 414 -11.90 1.51 -5.41
C LEU A 414 -11.41 0.87 -4.11
N TYR A 415 -12.10 1.01 -2.97
CA TYR A 415 -11.54 0.55 -1.69
C TYR A 415 -12.64 0.12 -0.68
N TYR A 416 -12.74 -1.20 -0.43
CA TYR A 416 -13.38 -1.89 0.73
C TYR A 416 -14.92 -1.99 0.84
N ASP A 417 -15.35 -2.93 1.71
CA ASP A 417 -16.59 -3.73 1.81
C ASP A 417 -17.92 -2.97 2.05
N ASP A 418 -19.06 -3.64 1.83
CA ASP A 418 -20.43 -3.10 1.83
C ASP A 418 -21.16 -3.16 3.18
N ALA A 419 -20.72 -3.99 4.13
CA ALA A 419 -21.52 -4.31 5.32
C ALA A 419 -21.30 -3.37 6.53
N LYS A 420 -20.21 -2.60 6.57
CA LYS A 420 -19.84 -1.69 7.68
C LYS A 420 -19.37 -0.30 7.21
N ASN A 421 -19.83 0.13 6.04
CA ASN A 421 -19.26 1.27 5.31
C ASN A 421 -20.02 2.56 5.63
N HIS A 422 -19.58 3.28 6.65
CA HIS A 422 -20.17 4.57 7.05
C HIS A 422 -20.06 5.57 5.90
N GLY A 423 -18.98 5.54 5.10
CA GLY A 423 -18.82 6.36 3.89
C GLY A 423 -19.82 6.04 2.77
N LYS A 424 -20.13 4.76 2.52
CA LYS A 424 -21.17 4.40 1.54
C LYS A 424 -22.55 4.84 2.00
N GLN A 425 -22.87 4.65 3.28
CA GLN A 425 -24.12 5.17 3.85
C GLN A 425 -24.15 6.69 3.75
N PHE A 426 -23.07 7.37 4.14
CA PHE A 426 -22.91 8.81 4.05
C PHE A 426 -23.14 9.35 2.63
N ILE A 427 -22.52 8.76 1.60
CA ILE A 427 -22.76 9.16 0.21
C ILE A 427 -24.23 8.94 -0.20
N LYS A 428 -24.87 7.87 0.28
CA LYS A 428 -26.28 7.58 -0.02
C LYS A 428 -27.25 8.52 0.71
N THR A 429 -26.90 8.98 1.90
CA THR A 429 -27.77 9.80 2.77
C THR A 429 -27.49 11.30 2.65
N THR A 430 -26.51 11.71 1.83
CA THR A 430 -26.16 13.12 1.61
C THR A 430 -26.26 13.50 0.14
N ASP A 431 -26.38 14.81 -0.13
CA ASP A 431 -26.44 15.37 -1.48
C ASP A 431 -25.05 15.58 -2.12
N ILE A 432 -24.01 14.89 -1.64
CA ILE A 432 -22.64 15.02 -2.16
C ILE A 432 -22.45 14.18 -3.43
N GLY A 433 -21.52 14.60 -4.30
CA GLY A 433 -21.20 13.86 -5.52
C GLY A 433 -22.32 13.80 -6.57
N ASN A 434 -23.32 14.68 -6.48
CA ASN A 434 -24.38 14.83 -7.48
C ASN A 434 -23.86 15.39 -8.83
N GLU A 435 -22.63 15.92 -8.85
CA GLU A 435 -21.95 16.36 -10.07
C GLU A 435 -21.52 15.15 -10.92
N LYS A 436 -21.82 15.22 -12.22
CA LYS A 436 -21.46 14.19 -13.20
C LYS A 436 -19.94 14.00 -13.21
N GLY A 437 -19.46 12.81 -12.82
CA GLY A 437 -18.04 12.47 -12.83
C GLY A 437 -17.33 12.50 -11.47
N THR A 438 -18.05 12.72 -10.37
CA THR A 438 -17.46 12.63 -9.04
C THR A 438 -17.05 11.19 -8.71
N ILE A 439 -15.84 11.00 -8.19
CA ILE A 439 -15.33 9.70 -7.71
C ILE A 439 -15.03 9.81 -6.22
N PHE A 440 -15.29 8.75 -5.46
CA PHE A 440 -14.93 8.70 -4.05
C PHE A 440 -13.80 7.69 -3.79
N GLY A 441 -12.80 8.10 -3.02
CA GLY A 441 -11.76 7.24 -2.43
C GLY A 441 -11.97 7.11 -0.93
N ASN A 442 -11.45 6.05 -0.31
CA ASN A 442 -11.59 5.82 1.12
C ASN A 442 -10.31 5.22 1.72
N LEU A 443 -9.91 5.67 2.92
CA LEU A 443 -8.87 5.06 3.75
C LEU A 443 -9.41 4.78 5.16
N LEU A 444 -9.22 3.54 5.64
CA LEU A 444 -9.66 3.09 6.96
C LEU A 444 -8.46 2.93 7.90
N TYR A 445 -8.56 3.50 9.10
CA TYR A 445 -7.54 3.45 10.14
C TYR A 445 -8.19 3.21 11.50
N ASN A 446 -8.01 2.05 12.13
CA ASN A 446 -8.64 1.64 13.40
C ASN A 446 -10.13 2.05 13.50
N ASN A 447 -10.40 3.24 14.05
CA ASN A 447 -11.73 3.84 14.30
C ASN A 447 -12.08 5.05 13.41
N LEU A 448 -11.20 5.43 12.50
CA LEU A 448 -11.32 6.55 11.58
C LEU A 448 -11.50 6.04 10.14
N GLU A 449 -12.42 6.66 9.42
CA GLU A 449 -12.62 6.51 7.99
C GLU A 449 -12.40 7.86 7.30
N VAL A 450 -11.53 7.91 6.30
CA VAL A 450 -11.22 9.12 5.53
C VAL A 450 -11.76 8.97 4.11
N LEU A 451 -12.82 9.69 3.79
CA LEU A 451 -13.47 9.69 2.49
C LEU A 451 -13.01 10.90 1.65
N TYR A 452 -12.51 10.64 0.45
CA TYR A 452 -12.06 11.66 -0.50
C TYR A 452 -13.09 11.81 -1.61
N GLU A 453 -13.54 13.03 -1.88
CA GLU A 453 -14.30 13.38 -3.08
C GLU A 453 -13.33 13.88 -4.16
N LEU A 454 -13.34 13.26 -5.33
CA LEU A 454 -12.46 13.57 -6.46
C LEU A 454 -13.26 14.21 -7.59
N ASN A 455 -12.70 15.25 -8.20
CA ASN A 455 -13.26 15.85 -9.42
C ASN A 455 -13.08 14.91 -10.64
N VAL A 456 -13.96 15.04 -11.64
CA VAL A 456 -14.07 14.30 -12.91
C VAL A 456 -12.77 14.11 -13.68
N LYS A 457 -11.80 15.01 -13.50
CA LYS A 457 -10.46 14.90 -14.10
C LYS A 457 -9.48 14.03 -13.29
N GLY A 458 -9.94 13.37 -12.23
CA GLY A 458 -9.26 12.30 -11.50
C GLY A 458 -7.99 12.69 -10.74
N ARG A 459 -7.67 13.99 -10.57
CA ARG A 459 -6.36 14.43 -10.04
C ARG A 459 -6.40 15.49 -8.94
N GLN A 460 -7.59 15.95 -8.55
CA GLN A 460 -7.75 16.93 -7.47
C GLN A 460 -8.84 16.47 -6.52
N ILE A 461 -8.48 16.40 -5.23
CA ILE A 461 -9.42 16.17 -4.14
C ILE A 461 -10.20 17.45 -3.95
N LYS A 462 -11.52 17.36 -4.09
CA LYS A 462 -12.47 18.44 -3.91
C LYS A 462 -12.79 18.61 -2.43
N ASN A 463 -13.09 17.51 -1.74
CA ASN A 463 -13.43 17.49 -0.31
C ASN A 463 -12.81 16.27 0.35
N ILE A 464 -12.45 16.40 1.63
CA ILE A 464 -12.11 15.27 2.51
C ILE A 464 -13.16 15.24 3.62
N TYR A 465 -13.68 14.05 3.90
CA TYR A 465 -14.59 13.82 5.02
C TYR A 465 -13.92 12.85 5.99
N LEU A 466 -13.76 13.29 7.23
CA LEU A 466 -13.43 12.39 8.35
C LEU A 466 -14.75 11.82 8.87
N LEU A 467 -14.82 10.50 8.99
CA LEU A 467 -15.99 9.75 9.42
C LEU A 467 -15.59 8.85 10.59
N LYS A 468 -16.37 8.86 11.67
CA LYS A 468 -16.14 8.02 12.86
C LYS A 468 -17.02 6.77 12.78
N LYS A 469 -16.44 5.61 13.12
CA LYS A 469 -17.19 4.35 13.25
C LYS A 469 -18.17 4.37 14.43
#